data_AF-A0AAE6ZHS7-F1
#
_entry.id   AF-A0AAE6ZHS7-F1
#
_cell.length_a   1.000
_cell.length_b   1.000
_cell.length_c   1.000
_cell.angle_alpha   90.00
_cell.angle_beta   90.00
_cell.angle_gamma   90.00
#
_symmetry.space_group_name_H-M   'P 1'
#
loop_
_entity.id
_entity.type
_entity.pdbx_description
1 polymer ?
#
loop_
_entity_poly.entity_id
_entity_poly.type
_entity_poly.pdbx_seq_one_letter_code
_entity_poly.pdbx_strand_id
1 'polypeptide(L)'
;MKRCFFPIALIALLSCNNHPENTTSQPADSGNVMMKDKDKDKAQEAAGTYRQLPELIAHLTETETGIADPIRNIQEQNDFCNQASLMRSASWQKADERYRQFAQDQAGHKYINVFRQYGAYVILVNLNLLAESSPEALLKIWFYTDELVKSGAVNAPLISAGLSQLKEHGFSAAKIRELADSAEKQLQANSKYAEVKKSVQQYVNQAMSATRDPKYAAEDENHIRVFRLIQEAEENIHALAQ
;
A
#
# COMPACT_ATOMS: atom_id res chain seq x y z
N MET A 1 -20.39 -31.00 3.40
CA MET A 1 -19.42 -30.22 4.20
C MET A 1 -18.16 -29.95 3.38
N LYS A 2 -18.18 -28.95 2.49
CA LYS A 2 -17.00 -28.49 1.72
C LYS A 2 -17.05 -26.96 1.61
N ARG A 3 -16.65 -26.23 2.66
CA ARG A 3 -16.56 -24.75 2.67
C ARG A 3 -15.47 -24.23 3.62
N CYS A 4 -14.28 -24.84 3.61
CA CYS A 4 -13.18 -24.46 4.52
C CYS A 4 -11.87 -24.05 3.83
N PHE A 5 -11.79 -23.97 2.50
CA PHE A 5 -10.51 -23.77 1.76
C PHE A 5 -10.25 -22.32 1.29
N PHE A 6 -10.89 -21.32 1.89
CA PHE A 6 -10.79 -19.90 1.48
C PHE A 6 -9.76 -18.95 2.18
N PRO A 7 -8.91 -19.32 3.17
CA PRO A 7 -8.03 -18.33 3.83
C PRO A 7 -6.73 -17.93 3.12
N ILE A 8 -6.18 -18.79 2.26
CA ILE A 8 -4.73 -18.78 1.95
C ILE A 8 -4.41 -18.05 0.61
N ALA A 9 -5.45 -17.67 -0.15
CA ALA A 9 -5.35 -17.26 -1.56
C ALA A 9 -5.09 -15.75 -1.81
N LEU A 10 -4.57 -14.99 -0.85
CA LEU A 10 -4.44 -13.52 -1.00
C LEU A 10 -3.02 -13.01 -1.32
N ILE A 11 -1.97 -13.79 -1.00
CA ILE A 11 -0.58 -13.33 -1.11
C ILE A 11 0.09 -13.82 -2.41
N ALA A 12 -0.49 -14.81 -3.06
CA ALA A 12 0.06 -15.40 -4.26
C ALA A 12 0.03 -14.43 -5.48
N LEU A 13 -0.66 -13.29 -5.40
CA LEU A 13 -0.75 -12.23 -6.43
C LEU A 13 0.58 -11.55 -6.84
N LEU A 14 1.72 -11.97 -6.28
CA LEU A 14 3.05 -11.40 -6.54
C LEU A 14 3.76 -11.93 -7.81
N SER A 15 3.14 -12.79 -8.63
CA SER A 15 3.79 -13.34 -9.85
C SER A 15 3.05 -13.09 -11.17
N CYS A 16 1.94 -12.35 -11.18
CA CYS A 16 1.19 -12.07 -12.40
C CYS A 16 1.33 -10.61 -12.86
N ASN A 17 2.55 -10.22 -13.25
CA ASN A 17 2.89 -9.19 -14.27
C ASN A 17 4.29 -8.59 -14.04
N ASN A 18 5.32 -9.43 -14.02
CA ASN A 18 6.67 -8.98 -14.34
C ASN A 18 7.02 -9.40 -15.78
N HIS A 19 6.37 -8.75 -16.74
CA HIS A 19 6.96 -8.40 -18.04
C HIS A 19 6.09 -7.31 -18.68
N PRO A 20 6.57 -6.06 -18.78
CA PRO A 20 5.96 -5.10 -19.68
C PRO A 20 6.26 -5.55 -21.13
N GLU A 21 5.23 -5.91 -21.89
CA GLU A 21 5.30 -5.71 -23.33
C GLU A 21 5.41 -4.19 -23.57
N ASN A 22 6.38 -3.78 -24.37
CA ASN A 22 6.57 -2.41 -24.81
C ASN A 22 5.30 -1.88 -25.51
N THR A 23 4.38 -1.27 -24.76
CA THR A 23 3.30 -0.47 -25.34
C THR A 23 3.60 1.00 -25.13
N THR A 24 4.21 1.60 -26.15
CA THR A 24 4.25 3.05 -26.35
C THR A 24 2.83 3.52 -26.70
N SER A 25 2.03 3.86 -25.70
CA SER A 25 0.79 4.61 -25.90
C SER A 25 0.98 6.04 -25.43
N GLN A 26 0.98 6.99 -26.38
CA GLN A 26 0.90 8.42 -26.12
C GLN A 26 -0.34 8.75 -25.27
N PRO A 27 -0.25 9.69 -24.31
CA PRO A 27 -1.42 10.16 -23.59
C PRO A 27 -2.33 10.97 -24.52
N ALA A 28 -3.63 10.73 -24.38
CA ALA A 28 -4.67 11.53 -24.98
C ALA A 28 -4.63 12.95 -24.40
N ASP A 29 -4.74 13.91 -25.30
CA ASP A 29 -4.72 15.34 -25.08
C ASP A 29 -5.81 15.76 -24.07
N SER A 30 -5.40 16.04 -22.83
CA SER A 30 -6.26 16.58 -21.78
C SER A 30 -5.76 17.97 -21.38
N GLY A 31 -6.64 18.95 -21.56
CA GLY A 31 -6.53 20.37 -21.21
C GLY A 31 -5.40 20.79 -20.26
N ASN A 32 -4.56 21.66 -20.80
CA ASN A 32 -3.39 22.28 -20.21
C ASN A 32 -3.72 23.03 -18.89
N VAL A 33 -3.53 22.36 -17.76
CA VAL A 33 -3.28 22.99 -16.46
C VAL A 33 -1.79 22.85 -16.21
N MET A 34 -1.04 23.95 -16.27
CA MET A 34 0.38 24.00 -15.93
C MET A 34 0.58 23.67 -14.45
N MET A 35 0.60 22.38 -14.12
CA MET A 35 1.36 21.92 -12.96
C MET A 35 2.84 22.06 -13.28
N LYS A 36 3.62 22.57 -12.33
CA LYS A 36 5.07 22.67 -12.49
C LYS A 36 5.63 21.24 -12.52
N ASP A 37 6.44 20.92 -13.53
CA ASP A 37 7.02 19.57 -13.73
C ASP A 37 7.65 18.98 -12.47
N LYS A 38 8.19 19.83 -11.58
CA LYS A 38 8.79 19.43 -10.30
C LYS A 38 7.84 18.75 -9.32
N ASP A 39 6.55 19.03 -9.36
CA ASP A 39 5.58 18.47 -8.41
C ASP A 39 5.14 17.06 -8.87
N LYS A 40 5.11 16.84 -10.19
CA LYS A 40 4.82 15.53 -10.78
C LYS A 40 5.94 14.51 -10.51
N ASP A 41 7.19 14.97 -10.57
CA ASP A 41 8.37 14.14 -10.29
C ASP A 41 8.37 13.64 -8.84
N LYS A 42 7.98 14.47 -7.87
CA LYS A 42 7.90 14.06 -6.45
C LYS A 42 6.81 13.04 -6.17
N ALA A 43 5.64 13.20 -6.77
CA ALA A 43 4.54 12.24 -6.60
C ALA A 43 4.86 10.90 -7.28
N GLN A 44 5.55 10.91 -8.42
CA GLN A 44 6.04 9.70 -9.07
C GLN A 44 7.19 9.04 -8.30
N GLU A 45 8.10 9.82 -7.70
CA GLU A 45 9.15 9.33 -6.81
C GLU A 45 8.56 8.69 -5.55
N ALA A 46 7.55 9.32 -4.95
CA ALA A 46 6.77 8.74 -3.86
C ALA A 46 6.15 7.39 -4.30
N ALA A 47 5.38 7.35 -5.39
CA ALA A 47 4.78 6.11 -5.90
C ALA A 47 5.83 5.02 -6.23
N GLY A 48 6.99 5.39 -6.79
CA GLY A 48 8.12 4.50 -7.07
C GLY A 48 8.77 3.96 -5.80
N THR A 49 8.92 4.80 -4.78
CA THR A 49 9.43 4.43 -3.45
C THR A 49 8.49 3.47 -2.76
N TYR A 50 7.17 3.66 -2.89
CA TYR A 50 6.17 2.77 -2.30
C TYR A 50 5.96 1.47 -3.07
N ARG A 51 6.47 1.37 -4.30
CA ARG A 51 6.38 0.16 -5.13
C ARG A 51 7.19 -1.01 -4.61
N GLN A 52 8.14 -0.76 -3.70
CA GLN A 52 8.95 -1.79 -3.02
C GLN A 52 8.36 -2.23 -1.67
N LEU A 53 7.28 -1.59 -1.20
CA LEU A 53 6.55 -2.07 -0.02
C LEU A 53 5.86 -3.43 -0.15
N PRO A 54 5.55 -4.00 -1.34
CA PRO A 54 5.00 -5.35 -1.43
C PRO A 54 5.87 -6.41 -0.76
N GLU A 55 7.19 -6.25 -0.73
CA GLU A 55 8.10 -7.17 -0.02
C GLU A 55 7.92 -7.05 1.50
N LEU A 56 7.78 -5.82 2.01
CA LEU A 56 7.46 -5.56 3.40
C LEU A 56 6.06 -6.09 3.75
N ILE A 57 5.05 -5.83 2.91
CA ILE A 57 3.69 -6.33 3.07
C ILE A 57 3.65 -7.86 2.99
N ALA A 58 4.43 -8.51 2.13
CA ALA A 58 4.50 -9.96 2.03
C ALA A 58 5.09 -10.58 3.31
N HIS A 59 6.20 -10.03 3.81
CA HIS A 59 6.84 -10.47 5.05
C HIS A 59 5.96 -10.22 6.28
N LEU A 60 5.25 -9.09 6.28
CA LEU A 60 4.21 -8.75 7.23
C LEU A 60 3.06 -9.75 7.21
N THR A 61 2.48 -10.05 6.05
CA THR A 61 1.27 -10.87 5.95
C THR A 61 1.52 -12.33 6.33
N GLU A 62 2.72 -12.86 6.08
CA GLU A 62 3.14 -14.20 6.53
C GLU A 62 3.19 -14.29 8.07
N THR A 63 3.80 -13.29 8.70
CA THR A 63 3.89 -13.17 10.16
C THR A 63 2.52 -12.91 10.80
N GLU A 64 1.66 -12.10 10.15
CA GLU A 64 0.36 -11.69 10.67
C GLU A 64 -0.71 -12.78 10.63
N THR A 65 -0.62 -13.72 9.69
CA THR A 65 -1.65 -14.75 9.50
C THR A 65 -1.28 -16.11 10.09
N GLY A 66 0.00 -16.32 10.46
CA GLY A 66 0.50 -17.61 10.94
C GLY A 66 0.47 -18.70 9.86
N ILE A 67 0.29 -18.31 8.60
CA ILE A 67 0.29 -19.20 7.45
C ILE A 67 1.74 -19.28 6.97
N ALA A 68 2.42 -20.36 7.33
CA ALA A 68 3.71 -20.72 6.72
C ALA A 68 3.45 -21.01 5.23
N ASP A 69 3.92 -20.10 4.37
CA ASP A 69 3.93 -20.22 2.92
C ASP A 69 2.59 -20.53 2.21
N PRO A 70 1.88 -19.51 1.66
CA PRO A 70 0.70 -19.70 0.81
C PRO A 70 1.01 -20.20 -0.62
N ILE A 71 2.28 -20.41 -1.01
CA ILE A 71 2.73 -20.68 -2.40
C ILE A 71 2.54 -22.17 -2.81
N ARG A 72 1.54 -22.88 -2.28
CA ARG A 72 1.23 -24.25 -2.75
C ARG A 72 0.14 -24.36 -3.81
N ASN A 73 -0.54 -23.27 -4.19
CA ASN A 73 -1.50 -23.35 -5.29
C ASN A 73 -1.53 -22.11 -6.20
N ILE A 74 -0.56 -22.06 -7.11
CA ILE A 74 -0.48 -21.10 -8.23
C ILE A 74 -1.76 -21.14 -9.10
N GLN A 75 -2.50 -22.25 -9.13
CA GLN A 75 -3.73 -22.38 -9.92
C GLN A 75 -4.91 -21.65 -9.26
N GLU A 76 -5.11 -21.83 -7.95
CA GLU A 76 -6.16 -21.12 -7.19
C GLU A 76 -5.88 -19.61 -7.07
N GLN A 77 -4.60 -19.26 -6.98
CA GLN A 77 -4.10 -17.89 -7.18
C GLN A 77 -4.59 -17.34 -8.51
N ASN A 78 -4.28 -18.02 -9.62
CA ASN A 78 -4.68 -17.59 -10.95
C ASN A 78 -6.20 -17.52 -11.10
N ASP A 79 -6.97 -18.40 -10.48
CA ASP A 79 -8.44 -18.41 -10.56
C ASP A 79 -9.08 -17.20 -9.84
N PHE A 80 -8.57 -16.78 -8.67
CA PHE A 80 -9.00 -15.53 -8.02
C PHE A 80 -8.56 -14.30 -8.82
N CYS A 81 -7.33 -14.29 -9.36
CA CYS A 81 -6.82 -13.22 -10.22
C CYS A 81 -7.58 -13.09 -11.54
N ASN A 82 -8.00 -14.23 -12.11
CA ASN A 82 -8.77 -14.31 -13.35
C ASN A 82 -10.24 -13.90 -13.13
N GLN A 83 -10.78 -14.11 -11.92
CA GLN A 83 -12.08 -13.57 -11.51
C GLN A 83 -12.01 -12.07 -11.15
N ALA A 84 -10.86 -11.59 -10.66
CA ALA A 84 -10.55 -10.18 -10.45
C ALA A 84 -10.22 -9.43 -11.76
N SER A 85 -11.06 -9.58 -12.77
CA SER A 85 -11.16 -8.68 -13.93
C SER A 85 -11.27 -7.19 -13.54
N LEU A 86 -11.54 -6.93 -12.26
CA LEU A 86 -11.45 -5.67 -11.51
C LEU A 86 -10.24 -4.80 -11.88
N MET A 87 -9.04 -5.38 -11.98
CA MET A 87 -7.77 -4.62 -11.91
C MET A 87 -6.87 -4.70 -13.15
N ARG A 88 -7.24 -5.45 -14.20
CA ARG A 88 -6.30 -5.84 -15.28
C ARG A 88 -6.11 -4.82 -16.42
N SER A 89 -6.89 -3.75 -16.52
CA SER A 89 -6.71 -2.71 -17.56
C SER A 89 -7.60 -1.48 -17.36
N ALA A 90 -8.05 -1.24 -16.12
CA ALA A 90 -9.01 -0.20 -15.81
C ALA A 90 -8.30 1.01 -15.18
N SER A 91 -8.76 2.21 -15.52
CA SER A 91 -8.39 3.41 -14.77
C SER A 91 -8.81 3.27 -13.30
N TRP A 92 -8.20 4.04 -12.40
CA TRP A 92 -8.51 3.96 -10.97
C TRP A 92 -10.00 4.19 -10.68
N GLN A 93 -10.72 4.94 -11.50
CA GLN A 93 -12.16 5.18 -11.36
C GLN A 93 -12.97 3.90 -11.48
N LYS A 94 -12.70 3.10 -12.52
CA LYS A 94 -13.41 1.84 -12.75
C LYS A 94 -12.99 0.77 -11.73
N ALA A 95 -11.75 0.82 -11.25
CA ALA A 95 -11.34 0.00 -10.12
C ALA A 95 -12.06 0.40 -8.83
N ASP A 96 -12.22 1.70 -8.56
CA ASP A 96 -12.90 2.25 -7.38
C ASP A 96 -14.38 1.82 -7.33
N GLU A 97 -15.11 1.96 -8.43
CA GLU A 97 -16.53 1.57 -8.50
C GLU A 97 -16.71 0.11 -8.10
N ARG A 98 -15.92 -0.76 -8.73
CA ARG A 98 -16.04 -2.19 -8.52
C ARG A 98 -15.47 -2.64 -7.16
N TYR A 99 -14.43 -1.99 -6.65
CA TYR A 99 -13.94 -2.18 -5.28
C TYR A 99 -15.04 -1.88 -4.28
N ARG A 100 -15.72 -0.73 -4.41
CA ARG A 100 -16.79 -0.30 -3.49
C ARG A 100 -17.95 -1.27 -3.49
N GLN A 101 -18.39 -1.70 -4.69
CA GLN A 101 -19.45 -2.68 -4.81
C GLN A 101 -19.08 -3.98 -4.08
N PHE A 102 -17.88 -4.51 -4.35
CA PHE A 102 -17.43 -5.75 -3.70
C PHE A 102 -17.29 -5.57 -2.18
N ALA A 103 -16.71 -4.46 -1.72
CA ALA A 103 -16.52 -4.20 -0.29
C ALA A 103 -17.85 -4.10 0.45
N GLN A 104 -18.88 -3.55 -0.20
CA GLN A 104 -20.24 -3.50 0.31
C GLN A 104 -20.87 -4.90 0.36
N ASP A 105 -20.80 -5.66 -0.73
CA ASP A 105 -21.37 -7.00 -0.85
C ASP A 105 -20.74 -8.00 0.13
N GLN A 106 -19.47 -7.77 0.49
CA GLN A 106 -18.67 -8.64 1.36
C GLN A 106 -18.41 -8.04 2.76
N ALA A 107 -19.17 -7.03 3.19
CA ALA A 107 -18.93 -6.32 4.45
C ALA A 107 -18.88 -7.23 5.70
N GLY A 108 -19.60 -8.35 5.70
CA GLY A 108 -19.60 -9.34 6.79
C GLY A 108 -18.55 -10.46 6.65
N HIS A 109 -17.75 -10.46 5.59
CA HIS A 109 -16.79 -11.52 5.33
C HIS A 109 -15.56 -11.40 6.24
N LYS A 110 -15.09 -12.51 6.82
CA LYS A 110 -13.94 -12.51 7.76
C LYS A 110 -12.62 -11.97 7.18
N TYR A 111 -12.48 -11.90 5.86
CA TYR A 111 -11.30 -11.36 5.18
C TYR A 111 -11.51 -9.97 4.58
N ILE A 112 -12.63 -9.31 4.87
CA ILE A 112 -12.95 -8.01 4.28
C ILE A 112 -11.86 -6.97 4.57
N ASN A 113 -11.28 -6.96 5.78
CA ASN A 113 -10.21 -6.02 6.11
C ASN A 113 -8.95 -6.25 5.27
N VAL A 114 -8.57 -7.51 5.03
CA VAL A 114 -7.40 -7.79 4.18
C VAL A 114 -7.66 -7.39 2.72
N PHE A 115 -8.88 -7.62 2.23
CA PHE A 115 -9.31 -7.10 0.92
C PHE A 115 -9.25 -5.57 0.86
N ARG A 116 -9.69 -4.87 1.90
CA ARG A 116 -9.67 -3.41 1.98
C ARG A 116 -8.26 -2.85 1.92
N GLN A 117 -7.34 -3.43 2.69
CA GLN A 117 -5.92 -3.07 2.68
C GLN A 117 -5.31 -3.23 1.28
N TYR A 118 -5.51 -4.39 0.66
CA TYR A 118 -4.94 -4.68 -0.66
C TYR A 118 -5.57 -3.83 -1.76
N GLY A 119 -6.91 -3.68 -1.75
CA GLY A 119 -7.61 -2.84 -2.71
C GLY A 119 -7.17 -1.38 -2.63
N ALA A 120 -6.98 -0.85 -1.41
CA ALA A 120 -6.41 0.48 -1.21
C ALA A 120 -4.99 0.57 -1.77
N TYR A 121 -4.10 -0.39 -1.47
CA TYR A 121 -2.75 -0.43 -2.03
C TYR A 121 -2.75 -0.40 -3.56
N VAL A 122 -3.53 -1.28 -4.20
CA VAL A 122 -3.57 -1.35 -5.68
C VAL A 122 -4.08 -0.05 -6.27
N ILE A 123 -5.14 0.54 -5.71
CA ILE A 123 -5.72 1.76 -6.28
C ILE A 123 -4.80 2.97 -6.05
N LEU A 124 -4.27 3.13 -4.83
CA LEU A 124 -3.36 4.22 -4.48
C LEU A 124 -2.03 4.16 -5.25
N VAL A 125 -1.42 2.97 -5.33
CA VAL A 125 -0.06 2.79 -5.84
C VAL A 125 -0.07 2.27 -7.28
N ASN A 126 -0.64 1.09 -7.53
CA ASN A 126 -0.54 0.44 -8.84
C ASN A 126 -1.35 1.16 -9.93
N LEU A 127 -2.48 1.76 -9.57
CA LEU A 127 -3.30 2.59 -10.46
C LEU A 127 -3.00 4.09 -10.33
N ASN A 128 -1.92 4.41 -9.62
CA ASN A 128 -1.32 5.75 -9.55
C ASN A 128 -2.26 6.86 -9.03
N LEU A 129 -3.28 6.52 -8.25
CA LEU A 129 -4.19 7.52 -7.68
C LEU A 129 -3.46 8.52 -6.77
N LEU A 130 -2.37 8.11 -6.10
CA LEU A 130 -1.57 9.04 -5.27
C LEU A 130 -0.91 10.16 -6.06
N ALA A 131 -0.68 10.00 -7.37
CA ALA A 131 -0.10 11.05 -8.20
C ALA A 131 -1.15 12.01 -8.78
N GLU A 132 -2.43 11.78 -8.51
CA GLU A 132 -3.53 12.62 -8.98
C GLU A 132 -3.83 13.73 -7.97
N SER A 133 -4.19 14.90 -8.48
CA SER A 133 -4.48 16.09 -7.67
C SER A 133 -5.86 16.70 -7.96
N SER A 134 -6.69 16.03 -8.77
CA SER A 134 -8.04 16.49 -9.04
C SER A 134 -8.88 16.45 -7.76
N PRO A 135 -9.89 17.34 -7.59
CA PRO A 135 -10.75 17.30 -6.41
C PRO A 135 -11.41 15.94 -6.17
N GLU A 136 -11.77 15.23 -7.24
CA GLU A 136 -12.29 13.86 -7.16
C GLU A 136 -11.21 12.90 -6.64
N ALA A 137 -9.99 12.96 -7.19
CA ALA A 137 -8.89 12.11 -6.74
C ALA A 137 -8.58 12.32 -5.26
N LEU A 138 -8.56 13.55 -4.76
CA LEU A 138 -8.33 13.84 -3.34
C LEU A 138 -9.40 13.21 -2.43
N LEU A 139 -10.67 13.22 -2.84
CA LEU A 139 -11.72 12.53 -2.10
C LEU A 139 -11.49 11.01 -2.06
N LYS A 140 -10.96 10.44 -3.15
CA LYS A 140 -10.66 9.01 -3.23
C LYS A 140 -9.39 8.65 -2.45
N ILE A 141 -8.35 9.48 -2.49
CA ILE A 141 -7.15 9.32 -1.66
C ILE A 141 -7.55 9.33 -0.18
N TRP A 142 -8.39 10.27 0.24
CA TRP A 142 -8.93 10.31 1.61
C TRP A 142 -9.66 9.01 1.95
N PHE A 143 -10.56 8.57 1.06
CA PHE A 143 -11.30 7.32 1.25
C PHE A 143 -10.38 6.10 1.40
N TYR A 144 -9.39 5.92 0.53
CA TYR A 144 -8.50 4.75 0.59
C TYR A 144 -7.51 4.83 1.74
N THR A 145 -7.10 6.03 2.14
CA THR A 145 -6.30 6.22 3.37
C THR A 145 -7.12 5.85 4.60
N ASP A 146 -8.39 6.23 4.66
CA ASP A 146 -9.33 5.83 5.72
C ASP A 146 -9.60 4.32 5.72
N GLU A 147 -9.73 3.68 4.56
CA GLU A 147 -9.83 2.22 4.45
C GLU A 147 -8.59 1.51 5.01
N LEU A 148 -7.37 2.02 4.76
CA LEU A 148 -6.15 1.48 5.35
C LEU A 148 -6.20 1.56 6.89
N VAL A 149 -6.56 2.71 7.45
CA VAL A 149 -6.63 2.90 8.91
C VAL A 149 -7.70 2.01 9.54
N LYS A 150 -8.93 2.01 8.99
CA LYS A 150 -10.05 1.23 9.51
C LYS A 150 -9.86 -0.28 9.41
N SER A 151 -9.11 -0.73 8.41
CA SER A 151 -8.79 -2.14 8.24
C SER A 151 -7.60 -2.60 9.10
N GLY A 152 -6.98 -1.69 9.86
CA GLY A 152 -5.86 -1.99 10.74
C GLY A 152 -4.54 -2.18 9.99
N ALA A 153 -4.36 -1.54 8.83
CA ALA A 153 -3.16 -1.65 8.03
C ALA A 153 -1.94 -1.15 8.82
N VAL A 154 -0.86 -1.91 8.80
CA VAL A 154 0.40 -1.55 9.48
C VAL A 154 1.38 -0.80 8.56
N ASN A 155 0.95 -0.49 7.33
CA ASN A 155 1.74 0.21 6.33
C ASN A 155 1.76 1.71 6.59
N ALA A 156 2.50 2.13 7.63
CA ALA A 156 2.67 3.53 7.99
C ALA A 156 3.15 4.40 6.80
N PRO A 157 4.11 3.97 5.96
CA PRO A 157 4.54 4.76 4.81
C PRO A 157 3.42 5.08 3.81
N LEU A 158 2.57 4.11 3.46
CA LEU A 158 1.44 4.35 2.55
C LEU A 158 0.37 5.27 3.17
N ILE A 159 0.07 5.10 4.45
CA ILE A 159 -0.87 5.97 5.17
C ILE A 159 -0.34 7.41 5.20
N SER A 160 0.94 7.57 5.54
CA SER A 160 1.64 8.87 5.54
C SER A 160 1.62 9.52 4.15
N ALA A 161 1.85 8.75 3.08
CA ALA A 161 1.78 9.25 1.71
C ALA A 161 0.40 9.82 1.36
N GLY A 162 -0.67 9.09 1.70
CA GLY A 162 -2.04 9.55 1.50
C GLY A 162 -2.35 10.84 2.27
N LEU A 163 -1.95 10.91 3.54
CA LEU A 163 -2.12 12.11 4.36
C LEU A 163 -1.34 13.32 3.82
N SER A 164 -0.09 13.12 3.38
CA SER A 164 0.74 14.16 2.78
C SER A 164 0.13 14.70 1.49
N GLN A 165 -0.34 13.82 0.60
CA GLN A 165 -1.00 14.21 -0.65
C GLN A 165 -2.25 15.05 -0.39
N LEU A 166 -3.05 14.68 0.61
CA LEU A 166 -4.22 15.46 1.03
C LEU A 166 -3.83 16.85 1.58
N LYS A 167 -2.77 16.92 2.40
CA LYS A 167 -2.28 18.17 2.96
C LYS A 167 -1.74 19.10 1.88
N GLU A 168 -0.93 18.57 0.96
CA GLU A 168 -0.29 19.33 -0.12
C GLU A 168 -1.31 20.02 -1.02
N HIS A 169 -2.44 19.35 -1.30
CA HIS A 169 -3.51 19.90 -2.12
C HIS A 169 -4.64 20.58 -1.33
N GLY A 170 -4.38 20.97 -0.07
CA GLY A 170 -5.29 21.83 0.69
C GLY A 170 -6.59 21.16 1.13
N PHE A 171 -6.60 19.84 1.30
CA PHE A 171 -7.74 19.14 1.91
C PHE A 171 -7.94 19.61 3.36
N SER A 172 -9.14 19.36 3.92
CA SER A 172 -9.50 19.86 5.25
C SER A 172 -8.50 19.41 6.33
N ALA A 173 -7.81 20.38 6.94
CA ALA A 173 -6.84 20.12 8.02
C ALA A 173 -7.46 19.37 9.21
N ALA A 174 -8.72 19.66 9.55
CA ALA A 174 -9.45 18.95 10.60
C ALA A 174 -9.64 17.46 10.27
N LYS A 175 -10.01 17.14 9.01
CA LYS A 175 -10.16 15.75 8.56
C LYS A 175 -8.82 15.02 8.48
N ILE A 176 -7.76 15.71 8.05
CA ILE A 176 -6.40 15.15 8.02
C ILE A 176 -5.96 14.80 9.46
N ARG A 177 -6.17 15.72 10.42
CA ARG A 177 -5.84 15.48 11.82
C ARG A 177 -6.59 14.30 12.42
N GLU A 178 -7.91 14.24 12.21
CA GLU A 178 -8.74 13.12 12.68
C GLU A 178 -8.24 11.76 12.15
N LEU A 179 -7.91 11.72 10.86
CA LEU A 179 -7.41 10.51 10.22
C LEU A 179 -5.99 10.16 10.71
N ALA A 180 -5.12 11.16 10.92
CA ALA A 180 -3.77 10.98 11.44
C ALA A 180 -3.77 10.49 12.90
N ASP A 181 -4.60 11.07 13.78
CA ASP A 181 -4.78 10.61 15.17
C ASP A 181 -5.30 9.16 15.22
N SER A 182 -6.24 8.81 14.33
CA SER A 182 -6.72 7.43 14.20
C SER A 182 -5.62 6.48 13.74
N ALA A 183 -4.83 6.87 12.74
CA ALA A 183 -3.68 6.11 12.27
C ALA A 183 -2.63 5.91 13.35
N GLU A 184 -2.28 6.97 14.10
CA GLU A 184 -1.31 6.92 15.18
C GLU A 184 -1.75 5.93 16.28
N LYS A 185 -2.99 6.05 16.76
CA LYS A 185 -3.55 5.13 17.76
C LYS A 185 -3.55 3.69 17.26
N GLN A 186 -3.91 3.48 16.00
CA GLN A 186 -3.94 2.16 15.39
C GLN A 186 -2.54 1.55 15.28
N LEU A 187 -1.52 2.32 14.89
CA LEU A 187 -0.13 1.87 14.84
C LEU A 187 0.41 1.56 16.25
N GLN A 188 0.13 2.41 17.24
CA GLN A 188 0.58 2.22 18.63
C GLN A 188 -0.08 1.00 19.30
N ALA A 189 -1.37 0.75 19.02
CA ALA A 189 -2.11 -0.35 19.60
C ALA A 189 -1.87 -1.70 18.90
N ASN A 190 -1.32 -1.70 17.69
CA ASN A 190 -1.10 -2.93 16.92
C ASN A 190 0.22 -3.60 17.34
N SER A 191 0.10 -4.68 18.13
CA SER A 191 1.27 -5.45 18.59
C SER A 191 2.11 -6.02 17.45
N LYS A 192 1.48 -6.38 16.32
CA LYS A 192 2.18 -6.91 15.15
C LYS A 192 3.03 -5.84 14.48
N TYR A 193 2.52 -4.61 14.39
CA TYR A 193 3.32 -3.49 13.91
C TYR A 193 4.58 -3.27 14.77
N ALA A 194 4.43 -3.33 16.10
CA ALA A 194 5.56 -3.22 17.03
C ALA A 194 6.59 -4.36 16.85
N GLU A 195 6.13 -5.60 16.66
CA GLU A 195 6.99 -6.76 16.39
C GLU A 195 7.77 -6.59 15.09
N VAL A 196 7.11 -6.13 14.04
CA VAL A 196 7.71 -5.93 12.72
C VAL A 196 8.73 -4.82 12.77
N LYS A 197 8.37 -3.68 13.36
CA LYS A 197 9.30 -2.56 13.55
C LYS A 197 10.55 -3.01 14.30
N LYS A 198 10.39 -3.84 15.33
CA LYS A 198 11.50 -4.43 16.08
C LYS A 198 12.35 -5.36 15.20
N SER A 199 11.73 -6.22 14.39
CA SER A 199 12.42 -7.13 13.47
C SER A 199 13.25 -6.35 12.43
N VAL A 200 12.65 -5.35 11.78
CA VAL A 200 13.33 -4.49 10.81
C VAL A 200 14.49 -3.72 11.47
N GLN A 201 14.28 -3.16 12.66
CA GLN A 201 15.33 -2.50 13.42
C GLN A 201 16.50 -3.44 13.75
N GLN A 202 16.22 -4.68 14.13
CA GLN A 202 17.25 -5.69 14.41
C GLN A 202 18.05 -6.03 13.14
N TYR A 203 17.37 -6.21 12.00
CA TYR A 203 18.04 -6.41 10.71
C TYR A 203 18.95 -5.23 10.36
N VAL A 204 18.43 -4.00 10.48
CA VAL A 204 19.21 -2.78 10.19
C VAL A 204 20.43 -2.66 11.10
N ASN A 205 20.31 -2.99 12.38
CA ASN A 205 21.45 -3.00 13.29
C ASN A 205 22.52 -4.02 12.87
N GLN A 206 22.11 -5.18 12.35
CA GLN A 206 23.03 -6.19 11.81
C GLN A 206 23.69 -5.71 10.51
N ALA A 207 22.90 -5.14 9.59
CA ALA A 207 23.37 -4.56 8.32
C ALA A 207 24.41 -3.44 8.53
N MET A 208 24.20 -2.57 9.52
CA MET A 208 25.15 -1.50 9.85
C MET A 208 26.39 -2.01 10.60
N SER A 209 26.35 -3.20 11.19
CA SER A 209 27.53 -3.78 11.83
C SER A 209 28.49 -4.27 10.75
N ALA A 210 29.73 -3.76 10.77
CA ALA A 210 30.74 -3.85 9.70
C ALA A 210 31.31 -5.27 9.40
N THR A 211 30.52 -6.32 9.62
CA THR A 211 30.94 -7.73 9.50
C THR A 211 30.17 -8.52 8.45
N ARG A 212 29.22 -7.89 7.74
CA ARG A 212 28.43 -8.56 6.70
C ARG A 212 29.18 -8.66 5.37
N ASP A 213 28.97 -9.80 4.70
CA ASP A 213 29.52 -10.12 3.39
C ASP A 213 29.06 -9.06 2.35
N PRO A 214 29.97 -8.45 1.58
CA PRO A 214 29.63 -7.43 0.57
C PRO A 214 28.55 -7.84 -0.43
N LYS A 215 28.33 -9.15 -0.65
CA LYS A 215 27.26 -9.61 -1.54
C LYS A 215 25.84 -9.22 -1.07
N TYR A 216 25.66 -8.88 0.21
CA TYR A 216 24.37 -8.45 0.76
C TYR A 216 24.21 -6.92 0.81
N ALA A 217 25.20 -6.13 0.35
CA ALA A 217 25.18 -4.68 0.50
C ALA A 217 23.91 -4.01 -0.07
N ALA A 218 23.43 -4.45 -1.25
CA ALA A 218 22.22 -3.89 -1.86
C ALA A 218 20.94 -4.22 -1.07
N GLU A 219 20.86 -5.44 -0.51
CA GLU A 219 19.74 -5.84 0.34
C GLU A 219 19.76 -5.07 1.68
N ASP A 220 20.95 -4.89 2.25
CA ASP A 220 21.17 -4.11 3.47
C ASP A 220 20.77 -2.64 3.28
N GLU A 221 21.20 -2.02 2.19
CA GLU A 221 20.78 -0.67 1.81
C GLU A 221 19.25 -0.56 1.66
N ASN A 222 18.61 -1.56 1.05
CA ASN A 222 17.15 -1.58 0.91
C ASN A 222 16.45 -1.63 2.27
N HIS A 223 16.87 -2.51 3.18
CA HIS A 223 16.29 -2.62 4.52
C HIS A 223 16.51 -1.35 5.35
N ILE A 224 17.71 -0.75 5.28
CA ILE A 224 18.01 0.53 5.93
C ILE A 224 17.08 1.62 5.39
N ARG A 225 16.88 1.68 4.07
CA ARG A 225 15.97 2.65 3.45
C ARG A 225 14.53 2.43 3.89
N VAL A 226 14.04 1.18 3.89
CA VAL A 226 12.69 0.85 4.34
C VAL A 226 12.48 1.23 5.80
N PHE A 227 13.44 0.95 6.67
CA PHE A 227 13.36 1.33 8.07
C PHE A 227 13.26 2.86 8.25
N ARG A 228 14.07 3.61 7.52
CA ARG A 228 14.01 5.08 7.54
C ARG A 228 12.65 5.60 7.08
N LEU A 229 12.10 5.04 6.00
CA LEU A 229 10.77 5.41 5.50
C LEU A 229 9.67 5.14 6.53
N ILE A 230 9.78 4.05 7.31
CA ILE A 230 8.84 3.76 8.41
C ILE A 230 8.94 4.86 9.48
N GLN A 231 10.15 5.24 9.90
CA GLN A 231 10.35 6.29 10.91
C GLN A 231 9.82 7.65 10.44
N GLU A 232 10.19 8.07 9.23
CA GLU A 232 9.72 9.33 8.62
C GLU A 232 8.19 9.35 8.49
N ALA A 233 7.59 8.21 8.17
CA ALA A 233 6.15 8.09 8.06
C ALA A 233 5.44 8.22 9.41
N GLU A 234 5.95 7.59 10.46
CA GLU A 234 5.42 7.73 11.82
C GLU A 234 5.54 9.16 12.33
N GLU A 235 6.70 9.80 12.12
CA GLU A 235 6.93 11.19 12.50
C GLU A 235 5.95 12.13 11.78
N ASN A 236 5.72 11.93 10.48
CA ASN A 236 4.74 12.70 9.73
C ASN A 236 3.31 12.47 10.21
N ILE A 237 2.90 11.21 10.45
CA ILE A 237 1.58 10.89 11.00
C ILE A 237 1.39 11.59 12.35
N HIS A 238 2.37 11.49 13.25
CA HIS A 238 2.34 12.15 14.55
C HIS A 238 2.24 13.68 14.41
N ALA A 239 3.05 14.28 13.55
CA ALA A 239 3.02 15.73 13.31
C ALA A 239 1.69 16.23 12.74
N LEU A 240 0.99 15.39 11.96
CA LEU A 240 -0.34 15.71 11.44
C LEU A 240 -1.47 15.50 12.45
N ALA A 241 -1.25 14.69 13.48
CA ALA A 241 -2.20 14.47 14.57
C ALA A 241 -2.24 15.64 15.59
N GLN A 242 -1.19 16.46 15.66
CA GLN A 242 -1.09 17.64 16.52
C GLN A 242 -1.91 18.84 16.02
#